data_AF-A0A919ZUH3-F1
#
_entry.id   AF-A0A919ZUH3-F1
#
_cell.length_a   1.000
_cell.length_b   1.000
_cell.length_c   1.000
_cell.angle_alpha   90.00
_cell.angle_beta   90.00
_cell.angle_gamma   90.00
#
_symmetry.space_group_name_H-M   'P 1'
#
loop_
_entity.id
_entity.type
_entity.pdbx_description
1 polymer ?
#
loop_
_entity_poly.entity_id
_entity_poly.type
_entity_poly.pdbx_seq_one_letter_code
_entity_poly.pdbx_strand_id
1 'polypeptide(L)'
;MSAIITDQLRILNSENFVAGIASTTNSYYAWIGLPNPADFQSDWSENPPAPKDSFSEENDYWDTMIALKKLNSDDIARVVRKITWSSGTTYEMYRDDYSRSNLSPQTSSTNLYDTNYYVMNQNFRVYICLQNGTNPENTSGRPSLDEPLFTDLEPRSAGASGDGYIWKYLFTIDPNSIIKFDSTSFIPLPQNWSTNNDVAAVRNNASTSGQLKIVTITNRGVGYGTAATYNNVPIKGDGSGGRCSVVVNAAGKIDSVEVTNGGSNYTFGSVGLSDVGLTNPSGSTDANFNVIIPPQDGHGADIYRELGANRVLIYSRLENDESNPDFITGNQFSRVGLCRDPLAFGSDNKLTLSKASAVYALKLIGAGSTTTTFTADSEVTQEIGIGSTAVGRVINYDATTGVLKYWQDRRLAISTDGTAPSYGYELFRFNADPATGAGTTIFGGTSNLNIDTNFGTSLQPGLSTSINSRTYNLGMSFVKGVANPEVEKYSGDIIYVDNRAAVTRSSQQKEDIKIVLEF
;
A
#
# COMPACT_ATOMS: atom_id res chain seq x y z
N MET A 1 -4.03 -31.11 -14.68
CA MET A 1 -2.89 -30.76 -13.80
C MET A 1 -3.46 -29.96 -12.63
N SER A 2 -3.14 -30.31 -11.38
CA SER A 2 -3.62 -29.59 -10.18
C SER A 2 -2.43 -28.90 -9.53
N ALA A 3 -2.48 -27.58 -9.38
CA ALA A 3 -1.45 -26.75 -8.76
C ALA A 3 -2.11 -25.55 -8.06
N ILE A 4 -1.45 -25.00 -7.03
CA ILE A 4 -1.92 -23.83 -6.28
C ILE A 4 -0.74 -22.90 -5.98
N ILE A 5 -0.98 -21.58 -6.09
CA ILE A 5 -0.08 -20.57 -5.55
C ILE A 5 -0.42 -20.41 -4.07
N THR A 6 0.53 -20.77 -3.20
CA THR A 6 0.32 -20.69 -1.76
C THR A 6 0.38 -19.24 -1.29
N ASP A 7 -0.36 -18.92 -0.23
CA ASP A 7 -0.30 -17.58 0.38
C ASP A 7 1.11 -17.23 0.89
N GLN A 8 1.93 -18.23 1.23
CA GLN A 8 3.32 -18.02 1.62
C GLN A 8 4.16 -17.41 0.49
N LEU A 9 3.90 -17.77 -0.78
CA LEU A 9 4.57 -17.13 -1.92
C LEU A 9 4.11 -15.67 -2.06
N ARG A 10 2.83 -15.40 -1.81
CA ARG A 10 2.25 -14.05 -1.87
C ARG A 10 2.83 -13.14 -0.77
N ILE A 11 2.98 -13.66 0.45
CA ILE A 11 3.61 -12.97 1.58
C ILE A 11 5.11 -12.76 1.32
N LEU A 12 5.81 -13.74 0.73
CA LEU A 12 7.21 -13.59 0.35
C LEU A 12 7.40 -12.48 -0.70
N ASN A 13 6.51 -12.40 -1.69
CA ASN A 13 6.55 -11.34 -2.71
C ASN A 13 6.31 -9.95 -2.09
N SER A 14 5.36 -9.83 -1.15
CA SER A 14 5.11 -8.57 -0.44
C SER A 14 6.32 -8.15 0.40
N GLU A 15 6.99 -9.10 1.07
CA GLU A 15 8.22 -8.85 1.82
C GLU A 15 9.36 -8.37 0.92
N ASN A 16 9.60 -9.09 -0.19
CA ASN A 16 10.63 -8.73 -1.16
C ASN A 16 10.40 -7.33 -1.75
N PHE A 17 9.15 -6.98 -2.01
CA PHE A 17 8.81 -5.66 -2.54
C PHE A 17 9.09 -4.53 -1.52
N VAL A 18 8.70 -4.72 -0.25
CA VAL A 18 9.01 -3.78 0.84
C VAL A 18 10.52 -3.64 1.03
N ALA A 19 11.25 -4.76 1.04
CA ALA A 19 12.70 -4.77 1.13
C ALA A 19 13.37 -4.08 -0.07
N GLY A 20 12.78 -4.20 -1.27
CA GLY A 20 13.22 -3.52 -2.48
C GLY A 20 13.18 -2.00 -2.33
N ILE A 21 12.08 -1.45 -1.80
CA ILE A 21 11.92 0.00 -1.56
C ILE A 21 12.79 0.50 -0.40
N ALA A 22 12.96 -0.30 0.65
CA ALA A 22 13.81 0.05 1.78
C ALA A 22 15.32 -0.05 1.47
N SER A 23 15.70 -0.68 0.35
CA SER A 23 17.09 -0.82 -0.08
C SER A 23 17.67 0.48 -0.60
N THR A 24 18.95 0.73 -0.33
CA THR A 24 19.70 1.84 -0.94
C THR A 24 20.19 1.53 -2.35
N THR A 25 20.05 0.28 -2.81
CA THR A 25 20.52 -0.16 -4.13
C THR A 25 19.50 0.17 -5.24
N ASN A 26 18.22 0.17 -4.89
CA ASN A 26 17.13 0.50 -5.81
C ASN A 26 16.58 1.89 -5.47
N SER A 27 16.03 2.58 -6.46
CA SER A 27 15.28 3.82 -6.23
C SER A 27 13.85 3.63 -6.72
N TYR A 28 12.86 3.84 -5.86
CA TYR A 28 11.45 3.80 -6.25
C TYR A 28 10.86 5.19 -6.18
N TYR A 29 10.01 5.53 -7.14
CA TYR A 29 9.34 6.82 -7.21
C TYR A 29 7.84 6.63 -7.42
N ALA A 30 7.04 7.40 -6.70
CA ALA A 30 5.67 7.67 -7.08
C ALA A 30 5.66 8.85 -8.06
N TRP A 31 4.91 8.76 -9.15
CA TRP A 31 4.82 9.81 -10.15
C TRP A 31 3.38 10.24 -10.39
N ILE A 32 3.22 11.47 -10.88
CA ILE A 32 1.96 12.00 -11.37
C ILE A 32 2.09 12.44 -12.81
N GLY A 33 0.99 12.35 -13.55
CA GLY A 33 0.97 12.73 -14.95
C GLY A 33 -0.43 12.91 -15.51
N LEU A 34 -0.49 13.04 -16.83
CA LEU A 34 -1.70 13.27 -17.62
C LEU A 34 -2.42 14.56 -17.20
N PRO A 35 -1.91 15.73 -17.63
CA PRO A 35 -2.55 17.01 -17.34
C PRO A 35 -3.75 17.32 -18.24
N ASN A 36 -3.86 16.69 -19.42
CA ASN A 36 -4.91 16.94 -20.41
C ASN A 36 -5.83 15.70 -20.63
N PRO A 37 -6.47 15.15 -19.59
CA PRO A 37 -7.28 13.93 -19.73
C PRO A 37 -8.41 14.04 -20.76
N ALA A 38 -9.00 15.23 -20.90
CA ALA A 38 -10.10 15.50 -21.84
C ALA A 38 -9.74 15.27 -23.32
N ASP A 39 -8.45 15.41 -23.68
CA ASP A 39 -7.97 15.17 -25.03
C ASP A 39 -7.92 13.67 -25.39
N PHE A 40 -7.90 12.80 -24.38
CA PHE A 40 -7.99 11.36 -24.55
C PHE A 40 -9.43 10.86 -24.49
N GLN A 41 -10.21 11.42 -23.55
CA GLN A 41 -11.60 11.06 -23.35
C GLN A 41 -12.34 12.23 -22.69
N SER A 42 -13.42 12.69 -23.32
CA SER A 42 -14.15 13.88 -22.86
C SER A 42 -14.78 13.74 -21.47
N ASP A 43 -15.15 12.51 -21.07
CA ASP A 43 -15.74 12.17 -19.77
C ASP A 43 -14.75 11.41 -18.86
N TRP A 44 -13.44 11.62 -19.04
CA TRP A 44 -12.40 10.94 -18.26
C TRP A 44 -12.60 11.11 -16.75
N SER A 45 -13.03 12.30 -16.29
CA SER A 45 -13.17 12.58 -14.86
C SER A 45 -14.32 11.81 -14.21
N GLU A 46 -15.34 11.49 -14.98
CA GLU A 46 -16.51 10.73 -14.55
C GLU A 46 -16.29 9.22 -14.73
N ASN A 47 -15.63 8.82 -15.81
CA ASN A 47 -15.36 7.43 -16.16
C ASN A 47 -13.89 7.23 -16.59
N PRO A 48 -12.92 7.27 -15.64
CA PRO A 48 -11.52 7.05 -15.99
C PRO A 48 -11.34 5.67 -16.63
N PRO A 49 -10.75 5.57 -17.84
CA PRO A 49 -10.56 4.29 -18.50
C PRO A 49 -9.53 3.44 -17.77
N ALA A 50 -9.63 2.12 -17.88
CA ALA A 50 -8.60 1.22 -17.35
C ALA A 50 -7.23 1.52 -17.99
N PRO A 51 -6.12 1.51 -17.21
CA PRO A 51 -4.77 1.59 -17.76
C PRO A 51 -4.51 0.48 -18.77
N LYS A 52 -3.60 0.74 -19.72
CA LYS A 52 -3.20 -0.22 -20.76
C LYS A 52 -1.77 -0.66 -20.53
N ASP A 53 -1.49 -1.94 -20.79
CA ASP A 53 -0.15 -2.51 -20.65
C ASP A 53 0.42 -2.86 -22.02
N SER A 54 1.26 -1.97 -22.55
CA SER A 54 2.03 -2.19 -23.78
C SER A 54 3.19 -1.19 -23.84
N PHE A 55 4.29 -1.53 -24.53
CA PHE A 55 5.44 -0.64 -24.67
C PHE A 55 5.11 0.73 -25.28
N SER A 56 4.14 0.80 -26.20
CA SER A 56 3.71 2.07 -26.77
C SER A 56 3.04 2.96 -25.73
N GLU A 57 2.25 2.36 -24.85
CA GLU A 57 1.55 3.05 -23.77
C GLU A 57 2.51 3.39 -22.61
N GLU A 58 3.46 2.53 -22.29
CA GLU A 58 4.53 2.85 -21.33
C GLU A 58 5.28 4.13 -21.72
N ASN A 59 5.60 4.26 -23.01
CA ASN A 59 6.17 5.50 -23.52
C ASN A 59 5.19 6.69 -23.41
N ASP A 60 3.86 6.48 -23.52
CA ASP A 60 2.87 7.56 -23.33
C ASP A 60 2.79 8.00 -21.86
N TYR A 61 2.98 7.06 -20.92
CA TYR A 61 3.11 7.37 -19.51
C TYR A 61 4.30 8.29 -19.26
N TRP A 62 5.47 7.99 -19.84
CA TRP A 62 6.63 8.87 -19.79
C TRP A 62 6.43 10.23 -20.47
N ASP A 63 5.71 10.28 -21.58
CA ASP A 63 5.41 11.52 -22.30
C ASP A 63 4.57 12.47 -21.44
N THR A 64 3.62 11.91 -20.69
CA THR A 64 2.63 12.64 -19.88
C THR A 64 3.01 12.82 -18.41
N MET A 65 4.14 12.28 -17.96
CA MET A 65 4.64 12.46 -16.59
C MET A 65 5.00 13.93 -16.31
N ILE A 66 4.66 14.39 -15.11
CA ILE A 66 4.87 15.76 -14.67
C ILE A 66 5.96 15.85 -13.60
N ALA A 67 5.88 14.99 -12.58
CA ALA A 67 6.79 15.01 -11.45
C ALA A 67 6.86 13.65 -10.75
N LEU A 68 7.97 13.42 -10.05
CA LEU A 68 8.25 12.21 -9.30
C LEU A 68 8.61 12.55 -7.85
N LYS A 69 8.21 11.68 -6.92
CA LYS A 69 8.60 11.68 -5.52
C LYS A 69 9.26 10.37 -5.15
N LYS A 70 10.47 10.43 -4.57
CA LYS A 70 11.16 9.24 -4.09
C LYS A 70 10.41 8.63 -2.91
N LEU A 71 10.29 7.30 -2.91
CA LEU A 71 9.72 6.52 -1.82
C LEU A 71 10.83 6.00 -0.91
N ASN A 72 10.64 6.12 0.39
CA ASN A 72 11.56 5.62 1.41
C ASN A 72 10.93 4.48 2.21
N SER A 73 11.70 3.88 3.13
CA SER A 73 11.21 2.83 4.04
C SER A 73 9.96 3.24 4.83
N ASP A 74 9.84 4.52 5.15
CA ASP A 74 8.75 5.06 5.97
C ASP A 74 7.50 5.40 5.16
N ASP A 75 7.57 5.25 3.83
CA ASP A 75 6.52 5.54 2.87
C ASP A 75 5.84 4.26 2.37
N ILE A 76 6.15 3.11 2.97
CA ILE A 76 5.62 1.81 2.61
C ILE A 76 5.32 0.96 3.85
N ALA A 77 4.16 0.30 3.89
CA ALA A 77 3.82 -0.63 4.97
C ALA A 77 3.08 -1.86 4.45
N ARG A 78 3.33 -3.02 5.07
CA ARG A 78 2.45 -4.18 4.90
C ARG A 78 1.12 -3.88 5.58
N VAL A 79 0.02 -4.22 4.91
CA VAL A 79 -1.33 -3.95 5.39
C VAL A 79 -2.20 -5.21 5.34
N VAL A 80 -3.18 -5.29 6.22
CA VAL A 80 -4.19 -6.35 6.24
C VAL A 80 -5.58 -5.73 6.29
N ARG A 81 -6.61 -6.53 6.02
CA ARG A 81 -8.00 -6.06 5.98
C ARG A 81 -8.40 -5.43 7.31
N LYS A 82 -9.06 -4.28 7.27
CA LYS A 82 -9.58 -3.61 8.46
C LYS A 82 -10.83 -4.32 8.92
N ILE A 83 -10.77 -4.88 10.13
CA ILE A 83 -11.90 -5.52 10.80
C ILE A 83 -12.10 -4.81 12.13
N THR A 84 -12.99 -3.82 12.17
CA THR A 84 -13.27 -3.09 13.41
C THR A 84 -14.22 -3.92 14.27
N TRP A 85 -13.92 -4.03 15.57
CA TRP A 85 -14.81 -4.70 16.51
C TRP A 85 -16.14 -3.94 16.64
N SER A 86 -17.24 -4.67 16.73
CA SER A 86 -18.58 -4.16 17.00
C SER A 86 -19.39 -5.18 17.79
N SER A 87 -20.00 -4.72 18.88
CA SER A 87 -20.88 -5.56 19.72
C SER A 87 -22.00 -6.20 18.90
N GLY A 88 -22.34 -7.44 19.22
CA GLY A 88 -23.35 -8.24 18.53
C GLY A 88 -22.87 -8.89 17.23
N THR A 89 -21.64 -8.66 16.80
CA THR A 89 -21.05 -9.32 15.63
C THR A 89 -20.48 -10.67 16.01
N THR A 90 -20.74 -11.71 15.20
CA THR A 90 -20.08 -13.01 15.34
C THR A 90 -18.80 -13.03 14.51
N TYR A 91 -17.66 -13.14 15.20
CA TYR A 91 -16.35 -13.29 14.57
C TYR A 91 -15.98 -14.77 14.45
N GLU A 92 -15.09 -15.08 13.54
CA GLU A 92 -14.52 -16.42 13.43
C GLU A 92 -13.39 -16.58 14.43
N MET A 93 -13.14 -17.79 14.91
CA MET A 93 -11.90 -18.08 15.61
C MET A 93 -10.81 -18.49 14.62
N TYR A 94 -9.57 -18.26 14.99
CA TYR A 94 -8.41 -18.81 14.32
C TYR A 94 -8.53 -20.34 14.27
N ARG A 95 -8.33 -20.91 13.07
CA ARG A 95 -8.20 -22.35 12.85
C ARG A 95 -7.19 -22.61 11.76
N ASP A 96 -6.34 -23.60 11.99
CA ASP A 96 -5.34 -24.09 11.04
C ASP A 96 -5.93 -24.91 9.88
N ASP A 97 -7.16 -25.43 10.05
CA ASP A 97 -7.77 -26.42 9.15
C ASP A 97 -8.79 -25.83 8.15
N TYR A 98 -8.93 -24.50 8.07
CA TYR A 98 -9.77 -23.88 7.06
C TYR A 98 -9.24 -24.15 5.65
N SER A 99 -10.08 -24.74 4.81
CA SER A 99 -9.69 -25.24 3.48
C SER A 99 -10.89 -25.31 2.55
N ARG A 100 -10.68 -25.65 1.28
CA ARG A 100 -11.76 -25.88 0.31
C ARG A 100 -12.76 -26.97 0.73
N SER A 101 -12.33 -27.91 1.58
CA SER A 101 -13.17 -28.98 2.14
C SER A 101 -13.71 -28.68 3.54
N ASN A 102 -13.25 -27.61 4.17
CA ASN A 102 -13.63 -27.20 5.51
C ASN A 102 -13.73 -25.67 5.56
N LEU A 103 -14.86 -25.17 5.08
CA LEU A 103 -15.11 -23.73 4.94
C LEU A 103 -15.29 -23.07 6.31
N SER A 104 -14.95 -21.79 6.38
CA SER A 104 -15.17 -21.02 7.60
C SER A 104 -16.67 -20.79 7.88
N PRO A 105 -17.12 -20.78 9.15
CA PRO A 105 -18.55 -20.75 9.45
C PRO A 105 -19.28 -19.44 9.09
N GLN A 106 -18.60 -18.29 9.07
CA GLN A 106 -19.27 -16.99 8.86
C GLN A 106 -19.10 -16.50 7.43
N THR A 107 -17.88 -16.48 6.92
CA THR A 107 -17.58 -15.94 5.58
C THR A 107 -17.61 -17.00 4.48
N SER A 108 -17.74 -18.29 4.83
CA SER A 108 -17.63 -19.41 3.88
C SER A 108 -16.28 -19.40 3.13
N SER A 109 -15.23 -18.90 3.77
CA SER A 109 -13.91 -18.75 3.17
C SER A 109 -13.20 -20.10 3.08
N THR A 110 -12.38 -20.25 2.04
CA THR A 110 -11.61 -21.48 1.77
C THR A 110 -10.20 -21.46 2.35
N ASN A 111 -9.84 -20.39 3.06
CA ASN A 111 -8.56 -20.19 3.74
C ASN A 111 -8.81 -19.31 4.98
N LEU A 112 -7.83 -19.25 5.88
CA LEU A 112 -7.89 -18.46 7.11
C LEU A 112 -7.86 -16.94 6.85
N TYR A 113 -7.03 -16.47 5.92
CA TYR A 113 -6.77 -15.03 5.73
C TYR A 113 -7.99 -14.23 5.23
N ASP A 114 -8.94 -14.90 4.58
CA ASP A 114 -10.21 -14.33 4.14
C ASP A 114 -11.31 -14.39 5.23
N THR A 115 -11.01 -14.87 6.43
CA THR A 115 -11.95 -14.93 7.57
C THR A 115 -11.85 -13.71 8.48
N ASN A 116 -12.83 -13.53 9.36
CA ASN A 116 -12.87 -12.47 10.36
C ASN A 116 -12.33 -12.92 11.72
N TYR A 117 -11.11 -13.47 11.74
CA TYR A 117 -10.49 -14.08 12.92
C TYR A 117 -9.66 -13.12 13.80
N TYR A 118 -9.52 -11.87 13.39
CA TYR A 118 -8.90 -10.81 14.18
C TYR A 118 -9.74 -9.55 14.11
N VAL A 119 -9.56 -8.67 15.09
CA VAL A 119 -10.29 -7.40 15.19
C VAL A 119 -9.37 -6.28 15.67
N MET A 120 -9.68 -5.07 15.25
CA MET A 120 -9.15 -3.83 15.78
C MET A 120 -10.20 -3.19 16.71
N ASN A 121 -9.80 -2.84 17.92
CA ASN A 121 -10.67 -2.18 18.90
C ASN A 121 -10.65 -0.64 18.73
N GLN A 122 -11.45 0.06 19.55
CA GLN A 122 -11.52 1.53 19.57
C GLN A 122 -10.19 2.25 19.90
N ASN A 123 -9.23 1.55 20.51
CA ASN A 123 -7.92 2.08 20.88
C ASN A 123 -6.82 1.70 19.87
N PHE A 124 -7.19 1.29 18.65
CA PHE A 124 -6.27 0.85 17.59
C PHE A 124 -5.37 -0.34 18.00
N ARG A 125 -5.87 -1.18 18.92
CA ARG A 125 -5.22 -2.43 19.32
C ARG A 125 -5.81 -3.58 18.52
N VAL A 126 -4.94 -4.45 18.04
CA VAL A 126 -5.30 -5.62 17.22
C VAL A 126 -5.25 -6.88 18.07
N TYR A 127 -6.30 -7.68 18.00
CA TYR A 127 -6.45 -8.95 18.72
C TYR A 127 -6.81 -10.07 17.77
N ILE A 128 -6.31 -11.26 18.05
CA ILE A 128 -6.73 -12.50 17.39
C ILE A 128 -7.74 -13.25 18.26
N CYS A 129 -8.79 -13.77 17.63
CA CYS A 129 -9.80 -14.60 18.26
C CYS A 129 -9.31 -16.05 18.31
N LEU A 130 -9.03 -16.58 19.50
CA LEU A 130 -8.65 -18.00 19.66
C LEU A 130 -9.87 -18.89 19.88
N GLN A 131 -10.92 -18.36 20.47
CA GLN A 131 -12.21 -19.03 20.65
C GLN A 131 -13.31 -17.97 20.52
N ASN A 132 -14.40 -18.31 19.85
CA ASN A 132 -15.52 -17.42 19.56
C ASN A 132 -16.84 -17.91 20.21
N GLY A 133 -16.73 -18.66 21.31
CA GLY A 133 -17.88 -19.26 22.00
C GLY A 133 -18.51 -20.44 21.25
N THR A 134 -17.80 -21.05 20.30
CA THR A 134 -18.28 -22.22 19.56
C THR A 134 -18.46 -23.41 20.48
N ASN A 135 -19.59 -24.10 20.34
CA ASN A 135 -19.87 -25.37 20.99
C ASN A 135 -20.81 -26.22 20.12
N PRO A 136 -21.10 -27.48 20.47
CA PRO A 136 -21.97 -28.34 19.66
C PRO A 136 -23.38 -27.79 19.40
N GLU A 137 -23.89 -26.90 20.26
CA GLU A 137 -25.19 -26.22 20.08
C GLU A 137 -25.09 -24.92 19.28
N ASN A 138 -23.89 -24.35 19.17
CA ASN A 138 -23.59 -23.16 18.41
C ASN A 138 -22.29 -23.34 17.62
N THR A 139 -22.39 -24.13 16.54
CA THR A 139 -21.28 -24.53 15.68
C THR A 139 -20.67 -23.36 14.88
N SER A 140 -21.40 -22.25 14.80
CA SER A 140 -21.00 -21.04 14.09
C SER A 140 -20.36 -19.98 15.00
N GLY A 141 -20.36 -20.19 16.32
CA GLY A 141 -19.88 -19.22 17.30
C GLY A 141 -20.95 -18.24 17.76
N ARG A 142 -20.68 -17.56 18.87
CA ARG A 142 -21.64 -16.63 19.52
C ARG A 142 -21.39 -15.19 19.05
N PRO A 143 -22.38 -14.30 19.14
CA PRO A 143 -22.14 -12.87 19.03
C PRO A 143 -21.17 -12.39 20.12
N SER A 144 -20.14 -11.64 19.77
CA SER A 144 -19.24 -11.01 20.74
C SER A 144 -19.93 -9.82 21.39
N LEU A 145 -19.93 -9.75 22.72
CA LEU A 145 -20.60 -8.69 23.48
C LEU A 145 -19.59 -7.77 24.17
N ASP A 146 -18.43 -8.32 24.54
CA ASP A 146 -17.38 -7.60 25.27
C ASP A 146 -16.20 -7.26 24.35
N GLU A 147 -15.88 -5.97 24.22
CA GLU A 147 -14.72 -5.51 23.43
C GLU A 147 -13.40 -5.83 24.15
N PRO A 148 -12.40 -6.43 23.49
CA PRO A 148 -11.10 -6.65 24.10
C PRO A 148 -10.33 -5.33 24.26
N LEU A 149 -9.98 -4.98 25.51
CA LEU A 149 -9.24 -3.76 25.85
C LEU A 149 -7.91 -4.01 26.58
N PHE A 150 -7.63 -5.25 26.97
CA PHE A 150 -6.43 -5.62 27.73
C PHE A 150 -5.17 -5.70 26.86
N THR A 151 -3.99 -5.59 27.48
CA THR A 151 -2.69 -5.79 26.80
C THR A 151 -1.90 -6.94 27.41
N ASP A 152 -2.57 -7.80 28.17
CA ASP A 152 -2.00 -9.05 28.67
C ASP A 152 -1.48 -9.90 27.51
N LEU A 153 -0.31 -10.54 27.71
CA LEU A 153 0.32 -11.36 26.67
C LEU A 153 -0.36 -12.74 26.53
N GLU A 154 -0.99 -13.23 27.60
CA GLU A 154 -1.72 -14.50 27.58
C GLU A 154 -3.19 -14.30 27.15
N PRO A 155 -3.76 -15.26 26.40
CA PRO A 155 -5.14 -15.17 25.96
C PRO A 155 -6.14 -15.20 27.12
N ARG A 156 -7.20 -14.40 27.02
CA ARG A 156 -8.27 -14.33 28.05
C ARG A 156 -9.59 -13.81 27.48
N SER A 157 -10.66 -13.94 28.26
CA SER A 157 -11.93 -13.28 27.95
C SER A 157 -11.83 -11.77 28.12
N ALA A 158 -12.58 -11.03 27.29
CA ALA A 158 -12.64 -9.57 27.32
C ALA A 158 -13.52 -9.02 28.46
N GLY A 159 -14.53 -9.77 28.87
CA GLY A 159 -15.45 -9.37 29.94
C GLY A 159 -16.17 -10.56 30.57
N ALA A 160 -17.33 -10.26 31.18
CA ALA A 160 -18.13 -11.19 31.97
C ALA A 160 -19.50 -11.50 31.35
N SER A 161 -19.75 -11.07 30.11
CA SER A 161 -21.04 -11.29 29.43
C SER A 161 -21.30 -12.76 29.09
N GLY A 162 -20.30 -13.63 29.21
CA GLY A 162 -20.43 -15.07 28.94
C GLY A 162 -20.55 -15.41 27.45
N ASP A 163 -20.09 -14.52 26.57
CA ASP A 163 -20.06 -14.73 25.12
C ASP A 163 -19.11 -15.87 24.70
N GLY A 164 -18.18 -16.25 25.58
CA GLY A 164 -17.27 -17.38 25.40
C GLY A 164 -16.06 -17.04 24.53
N TYR A 165 -15.81 -15.76 24.26
CA TYR A 165 -14.65 -15.34 23.48
C TYR A 165 -13.36 -15.41 24.28
N ILE A 166 -12.29 -15.88 23.64
CA ILE A 166 -10.92 -15.78 24.13
C ILE A 166 -10.11 -15.01 23.10
N TRP A 167 -9.60 -13.87 23.50
CA TRP A 167 -8.80 -12.98 22.68
C TRP A 167 -7.33 -13.04 23.10
N LYS A 168 -6.42 -12.84 22.16
CA LYS A 168 -5.00 -12.58 22.44
C LYS A 168 -4.61 -11.25 21.81
N TYR A 169 -3.95 -10.39 22.59
CA TYR A 169 -3.41 -9.13 22.10
C TYR A 169 -2.19 -9.38 21.19
N LEU A 170 -2.13 -8.70 20.04
CA LEU A 170 -1.03 -8.81 19.08
C LEU A 170 -0.15 -7.57 19.07
N PHE A 171 -0.74 -6.39 18.80
CA PHE A 171 -0.01 -5.12 18.79
C PHE A 171 -0.97 -3.93 18.85
N THR A 172 -0.41 -2.75 19.10
CA THR A 172 -1.10 -1.47 18.95
C THR A 172 -0.54 -0.80 17.71
N ILE A 173 -1.41 -0.26 16.85
CA ILE A 173 -0.98 0.43 15.63
C ILE A 173 -0.32 1.76 16.03
N ASP A 174 0.88 2.03 15.48
CA ASP A 174 1.58 3.30 15.71
C ASP A 174 0.78 4.50 15.14
N PRO A 175 0.59 5.59 15.90
CA PRO A 175 -0.15 6.76 15.43
C PRO A 175 0.37 7.38 14.13
N ASN A 176 1.68 7.36 13.86
CA ASN A 176 2.22 7.88 12.59
C ASN A 176 1.85 6.96 11.42
N SER A 177 1.81 5.64 11.66
CA SER A 177 1.33 4.68 10.68
C SER A 177 -0.16 4.85 10.39
N ILE A 178 -0.97 5.22 11.38
CA ILE A 178 -2.39 5.51 11.15
C ILE A 178 -2.56 6.67 10.16
N ILE A 179 -1.86 7.78 10.37
CA ILE A 179 -1.96 8.97 9.52
C ILE A 179 -1.61 8.62 8.05
N LYS A 180 -0.53 7.86 7.84
CA LYS A 180 -0.06 7.51 6.49
C LYS A 180 -0.85 6.36 5.86
N PHE A 181 -1.12 5.30 6.61
CA PHE A 181 -1.50 4.00 6.04
C PHE A 181 -2.90 3.51 6.45
N ASP A 182 -3.59 4.15 7.40
CA ASP A 182 -4.98 3.77 7.69
C ASP A 182 -5.89 4.13 6.51
N SER A 183 -6.84 3.24 6.23
CA SER A 183 -7.85 3.43 5.19
C SER A 183 -9.19 2.87 5.64
N THR A 184 -10.21 2.98 4.79
CA THR A 184 -11.51 2.36 5.03
C THR A 184 -11.44 0.83 5.06
N SER A 185 -10.50 0.24 4.33
CA SER A 185 -10.45 -1.21 4.08
C SER A 185 -9.22 -1.90 4.64
N PHE A 186 -8.18 -1.16 5.07
CA PHE A 186 -6.91 -1.73 5.49
C PHE A 186 -6.32 -1.05 6.72
N ILE A 187 -5.65 -1.83 7.57
CA ILE A 187 -4.83 -1.37 8.71
C ILE A 187 -3.36 -1.72 8.47
N PRO A 188 -2.41 -0.87 8.90
CA PRO A 188 -0.99 -1.16 8.80
C PRO A 188 -0.51 -2.13 9.87
N LEU A 189 0.44 -2.97 9.48
CA LEU A 189 1.20 -3.82 10.40
C LEU A 189 2.47 -3.10 10.85
N PRO A 190 2.97 -3.39 12.07
CA PRO A 190 4.23 -2.81 12.53
C PRO A 190 5.36 -3.15 11.56
N GLN A 191 6.20 -2.17 11.25
CA GLN A 191 7.37 -2.39 10.42
C GLN A 191 8.46 -3.15 11.19
N ASN A 192 9.29 -3.89 10.46
CA ASN A 192 10.46 -4.60 10.99
C ASN A 192 10.14 -5.53 12.17
N TRP A 193 9.04 -6.29 12.11
CA TRP A 193 8.52 -7.11 13.22
C TRP A 193 9.59 -7.92 13.99
N SER A 194 10.54 -8.52 13.29
CA SER A 194 11.62 -9.34 13.86
C SER A 194 12.60 -8.56 14.75
N THR A 195 12.75 -7.25 14.55
CA THR A 195 13.72 -6.39 15.25
C THR A 195 13.08 -5.21 15.98
N ASN A 196 11.78 -4.98 15.79
CA ASN A 196 11.05 -3.89 16.40
C ASN A 196 10.91 -4.10 17.92
N ASN A 197 11.31 -3.10 18.71
CA ASN A 197 11.31 -3.14 20.16
C ASN A 197 9.91 -2.96 20.77
N ASP A 198 9.02 -2.21 20.12
CA ASP A 198 7.67 -1.90 20.61
C ASP A 198 6.80 -3.16 20.69
N VAL A 199 7.11 -4.15 19.86
CA VAL A 199 6.40 -5.44 19.78
C VAL A 199 7.20 -6.61 20.38
N ALA A 200 8.37 -6.33 20.96
CA ALA A 200 9.26 -7.37 21.48
C ALA A 200 8.62 -8.23 22.57
N ALA A 201 7.77 -7.64 23.42
CA ALA A 201 7.08 -8.37 24.48
C ALA A 201 6.15 -9.46 23.93
N VAL A 202 5.37 -9.15 22.88
CA VAL A 202 4.47 -10.11 22.23
C VAL A 202 5.27 -11.15 21.46
N ARG A 203 6.27 -10.71 20.67
CA ARG A 203 7.14 -11.60 19.90
C ARG A 203 7.86 -12.62 20.79
N ASN A 204 8.43 -12.19 21.91
CA ASN A 204 9.17 -13.07 22.81
C ASN A 204 8.24 -14.05 23.56
N ASN A 205 7.01 -13.63 23.87
CA ASN A 205 5.96 -14.51 24.45
C ASN A 205 5.37 -15.50 23.42
N ALA A 206 5.64 -15.33 22.12
CA ALA A 206 5.13 -16.25 21.11
C ALA A 206 5.65 -17.69 21.31
N SER A 207 6.90 -17.86 21.76
CA SER A 207 7.47 -19.17 22.09
C SER A 207 6.67 -19.95 23.15
N THR A 208 6.09 -19.24 24.13
CA THR A 208 5.14 -19.79 25.12
C THR A 208 3.70 -19.87 24.60
N SER A 209 3.43 -19.29 23.44
CA SER A 209 2.16 -19.35 22.70
C SER A 209 2.16 -20.38 21.57
N GLY A 210 3.28 -21.05 21.30
CA GLY A 210 3.35 -22.25 20.44
C GLY A 210 2.74 -23.50 21.12
N GLN A 211 2.24 -23.32 22.34
CA GLN A 211 1.49 -24.31 23.08
C GLN A 211 0.05 -24.38 22.57
N LEU A 212 -0.58 -25.55 22.65
CA LEU A 212 -2.02 -25.70 22.42
C LEU A 212 -2.78 -24.83 23.44
N LYS A 213 -3.74 -24.03 22.98
CA LYS A 213 -4.58 -23.20 23.87
C LYS A 213 -6.03 -23.63 23.84
N ILE A 214 -6.53 -24.09 22.68
CA ILE A 214 -7.96 -24.33 22.46
C ILE A 214 -8.19 -25.74 21.94
N VAL A 215 -9.14 -26.42 22.58
CA VAL A 215 -9.76 -27.65 22.07
C VAL A 215 -11.25 -27.40 22.00
N THR A 216 -11.83 -27.64 20.83
CA THR A 216 -13.27 -27.52 20.62
C THR A 216 -13.94 -28.88 20.58
N ILE A 217 -15.19 -28.93 21.04
CA ILE A 217 -15.99 -30.15 21.01
C ILE A 217 -16.83 -30.09 19.74
N THR A 218 -16.63 -31.04 18.82
CA THR A 218 -17.45 -31.15 17.61
C THR A 218 -18.63 -32.10 17.83
N ASN A 219 -18.47 -33.10 18.70
CA ASN A 219 -19.55 -33.96 19.18
C ASN A 219 -19.34 -34.29 20.65
N ARG A 220 -20.37 -34.13 21.48
CA ARG A 220 -20.29 -34.43 22.93
C ARG A 220 -20.24 -35.93 23.24
N GLY A 221 -20.62 -36.76 22.28
CA GLY A 221 -20.87 -38.18 22.49
C GLY A 221 -21.91 -38.46 23.57
N VAL A 222 -22.11 -39.74 23.90
CA VAL A 222 -23.04 -40.19 24.93
C VAL A 222 -22.47 -41.41 25.68
N GLY A 223 -22.89 -41.59 26.92
CA GLY A 223 -22.58 -42.79 27.71
C GLY A 223 -21.27 -42.74 28.50
N TYR A 224 -20.69 -41.56 28.73
CA TYR A 224 -19.43 -41.38 29.47
C TYR A 224 -19.56 -41.46 31.01
N GLY A 225 -20.63 -42.07 31.51
CA GLY A 225 -20.86 -42.28 32.94
C GLY A 225 -21.45 -41.07 33.67
N THR A 226 -21.19 -41.00 34.98
CA THR A 226 -21.72 -39.95 35.87
C THR A 226 -20.96 -38.64 35.74
N ALA A 227 -21.60 -37.52 36.13
CA ALA A 227 -20.98 -36.21 36.12
C ALA A 227 -19.68 -36.18 36.94
N ALA A 228 -18.57 -35.82 36.30
CA ALA A 228 -17.25 -35.74 36.92
C ALA A 228 -16.28 -34.90 36.07
N THR A 229 -15.23 -34.39 36.71
CA THR A 229 -14.12 -33.71 36.04
C THR A 229 -12.90 -34.63 36.01
N TYR A 230 -12.38 -34.86 34.81
CA TYR A 230 -11.18 -35.65 34.56
C TYR A 230 -10.03 -34.69 34.24
N ASN A 231 -9.07 -34.59 35.15
CA ASN A 231 -7.88 -33.75 34.98
C ASN A 231 -6.73 -34.56 34.36
N ASN A 232 -5.74 -33.86 33.79
CA ASN A 232 -4.52 -34.45 33.21
C ASN A 232 -4.80 -35.43 32.05
N VAL A 233 -5.90 -35.23 31.31
CA VAL A 233 -6.19 -36.00 30.10
C VAL A 233 -5.12 -35.68 29.04
N PRO A 234 -4.40 -36.66 28.50
CA PRO A 234 -3.35 -36.39 27.53
C PRO A 234 -3.89 -35.94 26.18
N ILE A 235 -3.25 -34.94 25.59
CA ILE A 235 -3.40 -34.63 24.17
C ILE A 235 -2.30 -35.41 23.42
N LYS A 236 -2.72 -36.38 22.62
CA LYS A 236 -1.85 -37.23 21.79
C LYS A 236 -1.66 -36.58 20.43
N GLY A 237 -0.62 -36.98 19.71
CA GLY A 237 -0.23 -36.39 18.43
C GLY A 237 1.25 -36.65 18.19
N ASP A 238 1.89 -35.75 17.44
CA ASP A 238 3.33 -35.72 17.21
C ASP A 238 4.10 -34.79 18.17
N GLY A 239 3.38 -33.93 18.90
CA GLY A 239 3.94 -33.10 19.95
C GLY A 239 4.10 -33.82 21.30
N SER A 240 4.58 -33.08 22.30
CA SER A 240 4.85 -33.62 23.64
C SER A 240 4.29 -32.74 24.75
N GLY A 241 3.88 -33.36 25.87
CA GLY A 241 3.52 -32.65 27.11
C GLY A 241 2.11 -32.06 27.18
N GLY A 242 1.30 -32.16 26.11
CA GLY A 242 -0.07 -31.63 26.07
C GLY A 242 -1.02 -32.35 27.03
N ARG A 243 -1.78 -31.58 27.82
CA ARG A 243 -2.75 -32.03 28.81
C ARG A 243 -3.98 -31.11 28.83
N CYS A 244 -5.16 -31.68 29.07
CA CYS A 244 -6.39 -30.94 29.27
C CYS A 244 -7.20 -31.48 30.47
N SER A 245 -8.19 -30.70 30.89
CA SER A 245 -9.27 -31.11 31.78
C SER A 245 -10.55 -31.30 30.98
N VAL A 246 -11.28 -32.39 31.23
CA VAL A 246 -12.52 -32.75 30.55
C VAL A 246 -13.63 -32.90 31.57
N VAL A 247 -14.77 -32.24 31.36
CA VAL A 247 -15.93 -32.33 32.23
C VAL A 247 -17.02 -33.17 31.57
N VAL A 248 -17.60 -34.11 32.31
CA VAL A 248 -18.79 -34.89 31.92
C VAL A 248 -19.99 -34.35 32.69
N ASN A 249 -21.11 -34.11 32.01
CA ASN A 249 -22.33 -33.64 32.67
C ASN A 249 -23.21 -34.79 33.20
N ALA A 250 -24.30 -34.45 33.88
CA ALA A 250 -25.22 -35.41 34.49
C ALA A 250 -25.90 -36.36 33.49
N ALA A 251 -25.93 -36.00 32.19
CA ALA A 251 -26.45 -36.84 31.12
C ALA A 251 -25.41 -37.79 30.51
N GLY A 252 -24.19 -37.85 31.07
CA GLY A 252 -23.10 -38.69 30.57
C GLY A 252 -22.57 -38.25 29.21
N LYS A 253 -22.62 -36.94 28.92
CA LYS A 253 -22.04 -36.33 27.72
C LYS A 253 -20.86 -35.43 28.09
N ILE A 254 -19.91 -35.25 27.17
CA ILE A 254 -18.82 -34.30 27.39
C ILE A 254 -19.37 -32.87 27.37
N ASP A 255 -19.09 -32.12 28.43
CA ASP A 255 -19.61 -30.79 28.69
C ASP A 255 -18.63 -29.69 28.26
N SER A 256 -17.39 -29.78 28.71
CA SER A 256 -16.31 -28.83 28.39
C SER A 256 -14.94 -29.51 28.33
N VAL A 257 -14.02 -28.88 27.62
CA VAL A 257 -12.60 -29.24 27.58
C VAL A 257 -11.77 -27.97 27.73
N GLU A 258 -10.82 -27.97 28.65
CA GLU A 258 -9.93 -26.84 28.91
C GLU A 258 -8.47 -27.31 28.86
N VAL A 259 -7.63 -26.65 28.09
CA VAL A 259 -6.20 -27.01 28.01
C VAL A 259 -5.49 -26.54 29.27
N THR A 260 -4.90 -27.48 30.02
CA THR A 260 -4.20 -27.20 31.29
C THR A 260 -2.69 -27.09 31.10
N ASN A 261 -2.14 -27.77 30.09
CA ASN A 261 -0.77 -27.60 29.61
C ASN A 261 -0.77 -27.82 28.10
N GLY A 262 -0.41 -26.81 27.31
CA GLY A 262 -0.48 -26.92 25.86
C GLY A 262 0.68 -27.68 25.21
N GLY A 263 1.69 -28.10 25.98
CA GLY A 263 2.83 -28.87 25.46
C GLY A 263 3.64 -28.12 24.40
N SER A 264 4.33 -28.84 23.53
CA SER A 264 5.19 -28.27 22.48
C SER A 264 5.21 -29.12 21.22
N ASN A 265 5.44 -28.47 20.07
CA ASN A 265 5.69 -29.10 18.76
C ASN A 265 4.55 -29.99 18.23
N TYR A 266 3.30 -29.63 18.50
CA TYR A 266 2.14 -30.29 17.90
C TYR A 266 1.90 -29.75 16.48
N THR A 267 1.80 -30.64 15.49
CA THR A 267 1.26 -30.31 14.14
C THR A 267 -0.11 -30.94 13.90
N PHE A 268 -0.47 -31.92 14.70
CA PHE A 268 -1.83 -32.43 14.85
C PHE A 268 -2.02 -32.97 16.26
N GLY A 269 -3.26 -33.02 16.74
CA GLY A 269 -3.54 -33.56 18.06
C GLY A 269 -4.94 -34.13 18.23
N SER A 270 -5.08 -35.05 19.18
CA SER A 270 -6.36 -35.61 19.60
C SER A 270 -6.40 -35.82 21.11
N VAL A 271 -7.59 -35.71 21.71
CA VAL A 271 -7.77 -35.90 23.15
C VAL A 271 -7.86 -37.39 23.47
N GLY A 272 -6.94 -37.88 24.31
CA GLY A 272 -6.87 -39.28 24.73
C GLY A 272 -7.79 -39.60 25.91
N LEU A 273 -9.11 -39.66 25.69
CA LEU A 273 -10.07 -39.95 26.76
C LEU A 273 -9.84 -41.33 27.40
N SER A 274 -9.51 -42.34 26.58
CA SER A 274 -9.29 -43.71 27.06
C SER A 274 -8.04 -43.85 27.95
N ASP A 275 -7.04 -42.98 27.81
CA ASP A 275 -5.84 -42.99 28.66
C ASP A 275 -6.15 -42.68 30.13
N VAL A 276 -7.28 -42.02 30.41
CA VAL A 276 -7.75 -41.74 31.77
C VAL A 276 -8.94 -42.63 32.16
N GLY A 277 -9.21 -43.69 31.40
CA GLY A 277 -10.33 -44.61 31.63
C GLY A 277 -11.71 -44.01 31.31
N LEU A 278 -11.77 -42.87 30.60
CA LEU A 278 -13.01 -42.24 30.20
C LEU A 278 -13.50 -42.85 28.88
N THR A 279 -14.34 -43.88 28.99
CA THR A 279 -14.89 -44.64 27.85
C THR A 279 -16.41 -44.71 27.91
N ASN A 280 -17.05 -44.81 26.74
CA ASN A 280 -18.48 -45.09 26.60
C ASN A 280 -18.74 -46.55 26.19
N PRO A 281 -19.95 -47.10 26.41
CA PRO A 281 -20.30 -48.46 26.00
C PRO A 281 -20.27 -48.64 24.48
N SER A 282 -19.86 -49.83 24.02
CA SER A 282 -19.91 -50.22 22.61
C SER A 282 -21.28 -49.95 21.98
N GLY A 283 -21.31 -49.27 20.83
CA GLY A 283 -22.54 -48.87 20.14
C GLY A 283 -23.08 -47.49 20.53
N SER A 284 -22.45 -46.81 21.49
CA SER A 284 -22.72 -45.39 21.78
C SER A 284 -22.06 -44.48 20.75
N THR A 285 -22.53 -43.24 20.63
CA THR A 285 -21.85 -42.21 19.84
C THR A 285 -20.65 -41.66 20.62
N ASP A 286 -19.48 -41.70 20.00
CA ASP A 286 -18.24 -41.18 20.58
C ASP A 286 -18.20 -39.66 20.58
N ALA A 287 -17.53 -39.10 21.58
CA ALA A 287 -17.16 -37.71 21.59
C ALA A 287 -16.06 -37.45 20.55
N ASN A 288 -16.14 -36.28 19.91
CA ASN A 288 -15.15 -35.85 18.93
C ASN A 288 -14.71 -34.43 19.27
N PHE A 289 -13.42 -34.18 19.08
CA PHE A 289 -12.76 -32.93 19.42
C PHE A 289 -11.97 -32.41 18.23
N ASN A 290 -11.81 -31.10 18.16
CA ASN A 290 -10.84 -30.49 17.28
C ASN A 290 -9.82 -29.72 18.12
N VAL A 291 -8.56 -30.19 18.11
CA VAL A 291 -7.43 -29.55 18.77
C VAL A 291 -6.89 -28.50 17.82
N ILE A 292 -7.01 -27.22 18.18
CA ILE A 292 -6.61 -26.11 17.30
C ILE A 292 -5.09 -25.93 17.37
N ILE A 293 -4.42 -26.02 16.23
CA ILE A 293 -2.96 -25.95 16.14
C ILE A 293 -2.52 -24.50 15.95
N PRO A 294 -1.72 -23.92 16.85
CA PRO A 294 -1.25 -22.55 16.70
C PRO A 294 -0.34 -22.40 15.46
N PRO A 295 -0.13 -21.17 14.97
CA PRO A 295 0.83 -20.95 13.89
C PRO A 295 2.24 -21.38 14.33
N GLN A 296 3.12 -21.61 13.35
CA GLN A 296 4.51 -21.95 13.62
C GLN A 296 5.15 -20.93 14.57
N ASP A 297 5.88 -21.42 15.58
CA ASP A 297 6.51 -20.63 16.64
C ASP A 297 5.53 -19.89 17.59
N GLY A 298 4.21 -20.04 17.38
CA GLY A 298 3.14 -19.54 18.23
C GLY A 298 2.55 -18.20 17.81
N HIS A 299 1.38 -17.89 18.37
CA HIS A 299 0.68 -16.62 18.12
C HIS A 299 1.55 -15.42 18.53
N GLY A 300 1.76 -14.49 17.61
CA GLY A 300 2.62 -13.32 17.77
C GLY A 300 4.09 -13.55 17.38
N ALA A 301 4.49 -14.72 16.89
CA ALA A 301 5.89 -14.96 16.49
C ALA A 301 6.21 -14.21 15.20
N ASP A 302 5.39 -14.41 14.18
CA ASP A 302 5.46 -13.74 12.88
C ASP A 302 4.07 -13.23 12.49
N ILE A 303 3.84 -11.94 12.73
CA ILE A 303 2.54 -11.33 12.46
C ILE A 303 2.23 -11.24 10.96
N TYR A 304 3.26 -11.19 10.10
CA TYR A 304 3.06 -11.07 8.67
C TYR A 304 2.51 -12.39 8.11
N ARG A 305 3.03 -13.52 8.61
CA ARG A 305 2.51 -14.84 8.28
C ARG A 305 1.18 -15.11 8.98
N GLU A 306 1.04 -14.75 10.25
CA GLU A 306 -0.16 -15.02 11.03
C GLU A 306 -1.38 -14.26 10.49
N LEU A 307 -1.20 -13.00 10.08
CA LEU A 307 -2.29 -12.16 9.57
C LEU A 307 -2.48 -12.23 8.04
N GLY A 308 -1.60 -12.91 7.31
CA GLY A 308 -1.67 -13.03 5.86
C GLY A 308 -1.33 -11.73 5.13
N ALA A 309 -0.20 -11.13 5.46
CA ALA A 309 0.26 -9.83 4.95
C ALA A 309 0.72 -9.88 3.48
N ASN A 310 -0.18 -10.20 2.56
CA ASN A 310 0.06 -10.26 1.11
C ASN A 310 -0.17 -8.92 0.39
N ARG A 311 -0.50 -7.86 1.14
CA ARG A 311 -0.77 -6.53 0.60
C ARG A 311 0.19 -5.50 1.16
N VAL A 312 0.52 -4.53 0.32
CA VAL A 312 1.42 -3.43 0.65
C VAL A 312 0.72 -2.12 0.31
N LEU A 313 0.75 -1.17 1.24
CA LEU A 313 0.30 0.19 1.01
C LEU A 313 1.51 1.11 0.90
N ILE A 314 1.54 1.87 -0.18
CA ILE A 314 2.52 2.92 -0.45
C ILE A 314 1.85 4.27 -0.25
N TYR A 315 2.55 5.16 0.46
CA TYR A 315 2.11 6.50 0.78
C TYR A 315 3.04 7.52 0.13
N SER A 316 2.50 8.41 -0.69
CA SER A 316 3.24 9.54 -1.26
C SER A 316 2.48 10.83 -1.02
N ARG A 317 3.07 11.74 -0.25
CA ARG A 317 2.56 13.10 -0.07
C ARG A 317 3.16 14.05 -1.09
N LEU A 318 2.31 14.69 -1.89
CA LEU A 318 2.70 15.80 -2.74
C LEU A 318 2.42 17.10 -2.00
N GLU A 319 3.44 17.93 -1.86
CA GLU A 319 3.34 19.24 -1.27
C GLU A 319 4.33 20.18 -1.96
N ASN A 320 3.91 21.43 -2.13
CA ASN A 320 4.78 22.47 -2.66
C ASN A 320 5.59 23.03 -1.50
N ASP A 321 6.90 23.11 -1.67
CA ASP A 321 7.77 23.78 -0.73
C ASP A 321 8.59 24.86 -1.45
N GLU A 322 8.98 25.91 -0.70
CA GLU A 322 9.70 27.05 -1.27
C GLU A 322 11.19 26.73 -1.57
N SER A 323 11.69 25.61 -1.09
CA SER A 323 13.07 25.15 -1.33
C SER A 323 13.23 24.39 -2.65
N ASN A 324 12.21 23.65 -3.05
CA ASN A 324 12.14 22.85 -4.25
C ASN A 324 10.67 22.78 -4.78
N PRO A 325 10.25 23.76 -5.60
CA PRO A 325 8.92 23.81 -6.22
C PRO A 325 8.81 22.92 -7.48
N ASP A 326 9.25 21.66 -7.40
CA ASP A 326 9.13 20.70 -8.51
C ASP A 326 7.70 20.25 -8.78
N PHE A 327 6.90 20.17 -7.72
CA PHE A 327 5.49 19.87 -7.86
C PHE A 327 4.72 21.12 -8.28
N ILE A 328 4.02 21.03 -9.41
CA ILE A 328 3.44 22.18 -10.08
C ILE A 328 2.01 22.42 -9.59
N THR A 329 1.64 23.68 -9.41
CA THR A 329 0.29 24.11 -9.01
C THR A 329 -0.47 24.70 -10.19
N GLY A 330 -1.79 24.73 -10.14
CA GLY A 330 -2.62 25.40 -11.15
C GLY A 330 -2.85 24.58 -12.43
N ASN A 331 -2.37 23.34 -12.49
CA ASN A 331 -2.82 22.36 -13.47
C ASN A 331 -3.29 21.08 -12.76
N GLN A 332 -4.03 20.26 -13.49
CA GLN A 332 -4.56 18.99 -13.06
C GLN A 332 -3.62 17.84 -13.36
N PHE A 333 -3.85 16.71 -12.70
CA PHE A 333 -3.28 15.42 -13.05
C PHE A 333 -4.38 14.35 -12.96
N SER A 334 -4.28 13.33 -13.80
CA SER A 334 -5.27 12.24 -13.89
C SER A 334 -4.64 10.84 -13.90
N ARG A 335 -3.31 10.76 -13.80
CA ARG A 335 -2.58 9.52 -13.58
C ARG A 335 -1.69 9.62 -12.37
N VAL A 336 -1.63 8.54 -11.62
CA VAL A 336 -0.59 8.27 -10.63
C VAL A 336 0.04 6.93 -10.92
N GLY A 337 1.30 6.75 -10.57
CA GLY A 337 1.95 5.46 -10.78
C GLY A 337 3.22 5.29 -9.98
N LEU A 338 3.88 4.16 -10.19
CA LEU A 338 5.18 3.83 -9.60
C LEU A 338 6.19 3.57 -10.70
N CYS A 339 7.40 4.08 -10.50
CA CYS A 339 8.55 3.85 -11.35
C CYS A 339 9.70 3.31 -10.51
N ARG A 340 10.35 2.25 -11.00
CA ARG A 340 11.53 1.66 -10.39
C ARG A 340 12.77 2.04 -11.19
N ASP A 341 13.80 2.42 -10.46
CA ASP A 341 15.16 2.70 -10.93
C ASP A 341 15.25 3.67 -12.13
N PRO A 342 14.51 4.81 -12.14
CA PRO A 342 14.71 5.82 -13.18
C PRO A 342 16.11 6.43 -13.09
N LEU A 343 16.63 6.90 -14.23
CA LEU A 343 17.93 7.56 -14.32
C LEU A 343 17.78 9.08 -14.19
N ALA A 344 18.85 9.74 -13.75
CA ALA A 344 18.94 11.20 -13.80
C ALA A 344 19.12 11.66 -15.26
N PHE A 345 18.52 12.79 -15.62
CA PHE A 345 18.58 13.29 -17.00
C PHE A 345 20.02 13.45 -17.51
N GLY A 346 20.26 12.95 -18.72
CA GLY A 346 21.56 13.03 -19.39
C GLY A 346 22.68 12.22 -18.70
N SER A 347 22.32 11.18 -17.94
CA SER A 347 23.25 10.40 -17.13
C SER A 347 22.84 8.92 -17.06
N ASP A 348 23.81 8.02 -16.95
CA ASP A 348 23.58 6.58 -16.70
C ASP A 348 23.38 6.25 -15.21
N ASN A 349 23.40 7.28 -14.34
CA ASN A 349 23.23 7.11 -12.90
C ASN A 349 21.75 7.15 -12.51
N LYS A 350 21.37 6.30 -11.54
CA LYS A 350 20.03 6.31 -10.95
C LYS A 350 19.69 7.68 -10.36
N LEU A 351 18.44 8.09 -10.52
CA LEU A 351 17.90 9.29 -9.91
C LEU A 351 17.93 9.14 -8.38
N THR A 352 18.51 10.13 -7.71
CA THR A 352 18.67 10.15 -6.25
C THR A 352 17.87 11.24 -5.55
N LEU A 353 17.36 12.22 -6.30
CA LEU A 353 16.60 13.36 -5.79
C LEU A 353 15.33 12.90 -5.06
N SER A 354 14.95 13.58 -3.98
CA SER A 354 13.71 13.24 -3.26
C SER A 354 12.44 13.65 -4.02
N LYS A 355 12.57 14.65 -4.88
CA LYS A 355 11.55 15.18 -5.80
C LYS A 355 12.27 15.47 -7.12
N ALA A 356 11.59 15.24 -8.23
CA ALA A 356 12.15 15.53 -9.54
C ALA A 356 11.05 15.97 -10.50
N SER A 357 11.36 16.95 -11.34
CA SER A 357 10.51 17.37 -12.45
C SER A 357 10.72 16.49 -13.68
N ALA A 358 9.63 16.02 -14.29
CA ALA A 358 9.64 15.28 -15.57
C ALA A 358 9.36 16.19 -16.79
N VAL A 359 9.18 17.49 -16.54
CA VAL A 359 8.83 18.49 -17.56
C VAL A 359 10.01 19.42 -17.84
N TYR A 360 9.90 20.15 -18.94
CA TYR A 360 10.88 21.16 -19.32
C TYR A 360 10.48 22.52 -18.73
N ALA A 361 11.42 23.46 -18.65
CA ALA A 361 11.10 24.82 -18.24
C ALA A 361 11.88 25.88 -19.01
N LEU A 362 11.28 27.07 -19.12
CA LEU A 362 11.88 28.27 -19.71
C LEU A 362 11.83 29.42 -18.70
N LYS A 363 12.95 30.12 -18.53
CA LYS A 363 12.99 31.44 -17.91
C LYS A 363 12.65 32.46 -18.98
N LEU A 364 11.54 33.16 -18.79
CA LEU A 364 11.05 34.18 -19.72
C LEU A 364 11.25 35.59 -19.17
N ILE A 365 11.45 36.52 -20.10
CA ILE A 365 11.58 37.96 -19.91
C ILE A 365 10.85 38.72 -21.03
N GLY A 366 10.52 39.97 -20.79
CA GLY A 366 9.86 40.82 -21.79
C GLY A 366 8.95 41.87 -21.16
N ALA A 367 8.51 42.82 -21.99
CA ALA A 367 7.48 43.78 -21.61
C ALA A 367 6.19 43.02 -21.24
N GLY A 368 5.70 43.24 -20.03
CA GLY A 368 4.50 42.55 -19.53
C GLY A 368 4.76 41.18 -18.90
N SER A 369 6.01 40.73 -18.70
CA SER A 369 6.31 39.43 -18.07
C SER A 369 5.60 39.20 -16.72
N THR A 370 5.34 40.25 -15.95
CA THR A 370 4.60 40.20 -14.66
C THR A 370 3.07 40.21 -14.80
N THR A 371 2.54 40.49 -15.99
CA THR A 371 1.10 40.56 -16.29
C THR A 371 0.64 39.52 -17.31
N THR A 372 1.58 38.93 -18.06
CA THR A 372 1.30 37.84 -19.00
C THR A 372 0.79 36.63 -18.26
N THR A 373 -0.24 36.00 -18.80
CA THR A 373 -0.74 34.71 -18.32
C THR A 373 -0.70 33.70 -19.45
N PHE A 374 -0.41 32.46 -19.08
CA PHE A 374 -0.50 31.30 -19.96
C PHE A 374 -1.54 30.35 -19.35
N THR A 375 -2.56 30.01 -20.13
CA THR A 375 -3.58 29.04 -19.70
C THR A 375 -2.96 27.65 -19.63
N ALA A 376 -3.25 26.89 -18.58
CA ALA A 376 -2.83 25.50 -18.50
C ALA A 376 -3.31 24.69 -19.71
N ASP A 377 -2.50 23.73 -20.16
CA ASP A 377 -2.69 22.87 -21.33
C ASP A 377 -2.75 23.57 -22.69
N SER A 378 -2.69 24.91 -22.74
CA SER A 378 -2.59 25.66 -23.99
C SER A 378 -1.22 25.46 -24.66
N GLU A 379 -1.18 25.57 -25.98
CA GLU A 379 0.04 25.43 -26.76
C GLU A 379 0.86 26.73 -26.77
N VAL A 380 2.17 26.56 -26.69
CA VAL A 380 3.17 27.60 -26.91
C VAL A 380 4.13 27.14 -28.01
N THR A 381 4.63 28.07 -28.81
CA THR A 381 5.53 27.75 -29.92
C THR A 381 6.77 28.64 -29.97
N GLN A 382 7.82 28.14 -30.60
CA GLN A 382 9.03 28.89 -30.91
C GLN A 382 9.52 28.50 -32.30
N GLU A 383 9.75 29.47 -33.17
CA GLU A 383 10.51 29.24 -34.39
C GLU A 383 12.00 29.07 -34.01
N ILE A 384 12.56 27.89 -34.27
CA ILE A 384 13.96 27.55 -33.93
C ILE A 384 14.88 27.47 -35.16
N GLY A 385 14.30 27.51 -36.35
CA GLY A 385 14.98 27.52 -37.64
C GLY A 385 13.98 27.59 -38.79
N ILE A 386 14.47 27.74 -40.01
CA ILE A 386 13.62 27.82 -41.21
C ILE A 386 12.81 26.52 -41.36
N GLY A 387 11.48 26.62 -41.20
CA GLY A 387 10.59 25.46 -41.27
C GLY A 387 10.63 24.53 -40.06
N SER A 388 11.27 24.95 -38.96
CA SER A 388 11.38 24.18 -37.72
C SER A 388 10.78 24.95 -36.55
N THR A 389 9.66 24.44 -36.03
CA THR A 389 8.92 25.04 -34.91
C THR A 389 8.88 24.07 -33.74
N ALA A 390 9.37 24.50 -32.58
CA ALA A 390 9.16 23.80 -31.32
C ALA A 390 7.74 24.11 -30.81
N VAL A 391 7.04 23.09 -30.33
CA VAL A 391 5.67 23.20 -29.79
C VAL A 391 5.60 22.50 -28.45
N GLY A 392 5.04 23.14 -27.43
CA GLY A 392 4.85 22.56 -26.11
C GLY A 392 3.53 22.98 -25.50
N ARG A 393 3.07 22.22 -24.50
CA ARG A 393 1.86 22.54 -23.74
C ARG A 393 2.23 23.06 -22.36
N VAL A 394 1.55 24.11 -21.95
CA VAL A 394 1.81 24.80 -20.68
C VAL A 394 1.36 23.90 -19.53
N ILE A 395 2.26 23.62 -18.58
CA ILE A 395 1.83 23.12 -17.27
C ILE A 395 1.48 24.31 -16.38
N ASN A 396 2.40 25.27 -16.22
CA ASN A 396 2.19 26.46 -15.39
C ASN A 396 3.15 27.57 -15.82
N TYR A 397 2.71 28.81 -15.65
CA TYR A 397 3.57 29.99 -15.67
C TYR A 397 3.48 30.75 -14.35
N ASP A 398 4.63 30.99 -13.71
CA ASP A 398 4.73 31.89 -12.57
C ASP A 398 5.25 33.25 -13.04
N ALA A 399 4.36 34.24 -13.10
CA ALA A 399 4.69 35.62 -13.51
C ALA A 399 5.62 36.35 -12.52
N THR A 400 5.75 35.86 -11.29
CA THR A 400 6.67 36.42 -10.29
C THR A 400 8.11 36.03 -10.63
N THR A 401 8.37 34.74 -10.79
CA THR A 401 9.71 34.24 -11.14
C THR A 401 9.99 34.28 -12.64
N GLY A 402 8.96 34.43 -13.48
CA GLY A 402 9.02 34.37 -14.93
C GLY A 402 9.38 32.98 -15.45
N VAL A 403 9.01 31.91 -14.75
CA VAL A 403 9.29 30.53 -15.16
C VAL A 403 8.04 29.92 -15.78
N LEU A 404 8.17 29.44 -17.01
CA LEU A 404 7.18 28.65 -17.73
C LEU A 404 7.60 27.17 -17.70
N LYS A 405 6.83 26.30 -17.03
CA LYS A 405 7.01 24.85 -17.12
C LYS A 405 6.08 24.30 -18.19
N TYR A 406 6.61 23.44 -19.05
CA TYR A 406 5.90 22.89 -20.20
C TYR A 406 6.26 21.42 -20.44
N TRP A 407 5.33 20.69 -21.03
CA TRP A 407 5.52 19.29 -21.42
C TRP A 407 5.34 19.16 -22.93
N GLN A 408 5.93 18.11 -23.49
CA GLN A 408 5.78 17.76 -24.89
C GLN A 408 5.50 16.27 -24.98
N ASP A 409 4.37 15.91 -25.60
CA ASP A 409 4.06 14.54 -25.95
C ASP A 409 4.20 14.29 -27.46
N ARG A 410 4.11 13.02 -27.82
CA ARG A 410 4.16 12.62 -29.22
C ARG A 410 2.99 13.15 -30.07
N ARG A 411 1.88 13.56 -29.46
CA ARG A 411 0.70 14.05 -30.20
C ARG A 411 0.86 15.50 -30.66
N LEU A 412 1.77 16.26 -30.04
CA LEU A 412 2.21 17.58 -30.52
C LEU A 412 3.06 17.52 -31.79
N ALA A 413 3.43 16.33 -32.26
CA ALA A 413 4.08 16.15 -33.55
C ALA A 413 3.06 16.32 -34.69
N ILE A 414 2.63 17.57 -34.89
CA ILE A 414 1.65 17.97 -35.92
C ILE A 414 2.35 18.72 -37.06
N SER A 415 1.86 18.54 -38.28
CA SER A 415 2.29 19.25 -39.48
C SER A 415 1.94 20.75 -39.38
N THR A 416 2.57 21.58 -40.23
CA THR A 416 2.33 23.04 -40.30
C THR A 416 0.87 23.40 -40.58
N ASP A 417 0.09 22.48 -41.15
CA ASP A 417 -1.36 22.63 -41.37
C ASP A 417 -2.23 22.28 -40.14
N GLY A 418 -1.62 21.95 -39.01
CA GLY A 418 -2.29 21.59 -37.76
C GLY A 418 -2.84 20.16 -37.73
N THR A 419 -2.49 19.31 -38.69
CA THR A 419 -2.90 17.90 -38.71
C THR A 419 -1.76 16.97 -38.28
N ALA A 420 -2.07 15.85 -37.64
CA ALA A 420 -1.07 14.81 -37.41
C ALA A 420 -0.61 14.26 -38.79
N PRO A 421 0.67 14.39 -39.15
CA PRO A 421 1.13 14.08 -40.50
C PRO A 421 1.09 12.59 -40.77
N SER A 422 0.65 12.20 -41.97
CA SER A 422 0.58 10.80 -42.41
C SER A 422 1.96 10.12 -42.55
N TYR A 423 3.04 10.91 -42.64
CA TYR A 423 4.42 10.44 -42.75
C TYR A 423 5.31 11.29 -41.84
N GLY A 424 6.11 10.64 -40.99
CA GLY A 424 7.28 11.12 -40.23
C GLY A 424 7.29 12.59 -39.77
N TYR A 425 7.43 12.81 -38.46
CA TYR A 425 7.64 14.14 -37.90
C TYR A 425 8.78 14.16 -36.88
N GLU A 426 9.45 15.30 -36.75
CA GLU A 426 10.48 15.55 -35.75
C GLU A 426 9.95 16.49 -34.68
N LEU A 427 9.98 16.06 -33.42
CA LEU A 427 9.56 16.89 -32.29
C LEU A 427 10.74 17.76 -31.83
N PHE A 428 10.69 19.04 -32.18
CA PHE A 428 11.72 20.00 -31.81
C PHE A 428 11.60 20.50 -30.36
N ARG A 429 12.75 20.76 -29.71
CA ARG A 429 12.83 21.37 -28.38
C ARG A 429 12.96 22.89 -28.49
N PHE A 430 12.46 23.60 -27.48
CA PHE A 430 12.71 25.03 -27.33
C PHE A 430 14.20 25.27 -27.12
N ASN A 431 14.73 26.34 -27.72
CA ASN A 431 16.15 26.55 -27.85
C ASN A 431 16.53 28.01 -27.54
N ALA A 432 17.52 28.21 -26.66
CA ALA A 432 18.08 29.52 -26.35
C ALA A 432 18.98 30.07 -27.46
N ASP A 433 19.52 29.20 -28.32
CA ASP A 433 20.42 29.53 -29.43
C ASP A 433 19.82 29.02 -30.76
N PRO A 434 18.70 29.61 -31.24
CA PRO A 434 18.04 29.17 -32.48
C PRO A 434 18.89 29.45 -33.73
N ALA A 435 18.60 28.73 -34.82
CA ALA A 435 19.32 28.86 -36.08
C ALA A 435 19.10 30.24 -36.75
N THR A 436 19.94 30.57 -37.74
CA THR A 436 19.83 31.84 -38.47
C THR A 436 18.43 32.02 -39.07
N GLY A 437 17.80 33.17 -38.80
CA GLY A 437 16.44 33.50 -39.24
C GLY A 437 15.35 33.24 -38.18
N ALA A 438 15.68 32.55 -37.09
CA ALA A 438 14.80 32.29 -35.96
C ALA A 438 15.16 33.13 -34.72
N GLY A 439 14.36 33.03 -33.65
CA GLY A 439 14.49 33.89 -32.47
C GLY A 439 14.12 33.24 -31.14
N THR A 440 14.36 33.96 -30.05
CA THR A 440 14.07 33.51 -28.67
C THR A 440 12.64 33.78 -28.24
N THR A 441 11.80 34.27 -29.15
CA THR A 441 10.40 34.63 -28.89
C THR A 441 9.58 33.35 -28.69
N ILE A 442 8.87 33.30 -27.58
CA ILE A 442 7.85 32.31 -27.28
C ILE A 442 6.50 32.92 -27.64
N PHE A 443 5.82 32.30 -28.60
CA PHE A 443 4.48 32.67 -29.03
C PHE A 443 3.44 31.90 -28.22
N GLY A 444 2.49 32.63 -27.65
CA GLY A 444 1.41 32.08 -26.83
C GLY A 444 1.08 32.97 -25.63
N GLY A 445 0.11 32.53 -24.82
CA GLY A 445 -0.39 33.31 -23.69
C GLY A 445 -1.08 34.61 -24.12
N THR A 446 -1.25 35.53 -23.17
CA THR A 446 -1.84 36.86 -23.45
C THR A 446 -0.86 37.83 -24.13
N SER A 447 0.43 37.53 -24.13
CA SER A 447 1.49 38.30 -24.79
C SER A 447 2.73 37.45 -24.98
N ASN A 448 3.42 37.65 -26.11
CA ASN A 448 4.66 36.94 -26.41
C ASN A 448 5.79 37.41 -25.47
N LEU A 449 6.61 36.47 -25.01
CA LEU A 449 7.79 36.73 -24.18
C LEU A 449 9.04 36.16 -24.86
N ASN A 450 10.22 36.47 -24.33
CA ASN A 450 11.49 35.97 -24.83
C ASN A 450 12.17 35.08 -23.79
N ILE A 451 12.91 34.07 -24.23
CA ILE A 451 13.82 33.31 -23.35
C ILE A 451 14.90 34.26 -22.80
N ASP A 452 15.15 34.21 -21.49
CA ASP A 452 16.25 34.92 -20.83
C ASP A 452 17.56 34.18 -21.05
N THR A 453 18.20 34.42 -22.19
CA THR A 453 19.44 33.73 -22.58
C THR A 453 20.64 34.08 -21.70
N ASN A 454 20.51 35.07 -20.81
CA ASN A 454 21.55 35.41 -19.83
C ASN A 454 21.35 34.69 -18.49
N PHE A 455 20.25 33.95 -18.30
CA PHE A 455 19.95 33.27 -17.04
C PHE A 455 20.66 31.92 -16.94
N GLY A 456 21.77 31.90 -16.19
CA GLY A 456 22.55 30.69 -15.93
C GLY A 456 23.46 30.27 -17.09
N THR A 457 24.50 29.50 -16.78
CA THR A 457 25.47 28.98 -17.74
C THR A 457 25.74 27.50 -17.48
N SER A 458 26.38 26.78 -18.40
CA SER A 458 26.72 25.36 -18.20
C SER A 458 27.66 25.12 -17.00
N LEU A 459 28.49 26.11 -16.63
CA LEU A 459 29.40 26.01 -15.48
C LEU A 459 28.74 26.46 -14.17
N GLN A 460 27.78 27.38 -14.25
CA GLN A 460 27.02 27.89 -13.12
C GLN A 460 25.55 28.03 -13.55
N PRO A 461 24.76 26.94 -13.45
CA PRO A 461 23.36 26.99 -13.81
C PRO A 461 22.55 27.93 -12.91
N GLY A 462 21.50 28.52 -13.45
CA GLY A 462 20.55 29.34 -12.71
C GLY A 462 19.61 28.44 -11.91
N LEU A 463 19.67 28.50 -10.58
CA LEU A 463 18.83 27.70 -9.67
C LEU A 463 17.78 28.55 -8.92
N SER A 464 18.00 29.85 -8.85
CA SER A 464 17.16 30.79 -8.11
C SER A 464 17.16 32.17 -8.77
N THR A 465 16.14 32.97 -8.45
CA THR A 465 16.09 34.39 -8.78
C THR A 465 15.84 35.22 -7.53
N SER A 466 16.37 36.45 -7.47
CA SER A 466 16.19 37.34 -6.33
C SER A 466 15.37 38.56 -6.75
N ILE A 467 14.22 38.75 -6.11
CA ILE A 467 13.27 39.83 -6.40
C ILE A 467 12.96 40.53 -5.08
N ASN A 468 13.13 41.86 -5.02
CA ASN A 468 12.86 42.66 -3.82
C ASN A 468 13.55 42.12 -2.54
N SER A 469 14.79 41.66 -2.67
CA SER A 469 15.58 41.04 -1.57
C SER A 469 15.02 39.71 -1.03
N ARG A 470 14.08 39.08 -1.72
CA ARG A 470 13.65 37.69 -1.47
C ARG A 470 14.21 36.78 -2.56
N THR A 471 14.82 35.67 -2.17
CA THR A 471 15.30 34.63 -3.08
C THR A 471 14.20 33.59 -3.30
N TYR A 472 13.94 33.28 -4.57
CA TYR A 472 13.00 32.27 -5.03
C TYR A 472 13.78 31.13 -5.69
N ASN A 473 13.69 29.92 -5.14
CA ASN A 473 14.25 28.74 -5.78
C ASN A 473 13.33 28.30 -6.92
N LEU A 474 13.91 27.83 -8.02
CA LEU A 474 13.14 27.46 -9.22
C LEU A 474 12.88 25.96 -9.35
N GLY A 475 13.49 25.14 -8.48
CA GLY A 475 13.42 23.67 -8.49
C GLY A 475 14.29 23.02 -9.56
N MET A 476 14.49 23.68 -10.71
CA MET A 476 15.23 23.14 -11.84
C MET A 476 16.51 23.93 -12.15
N SER A 477 17.41 23.30 -12.90
CA SER A 477 18.69 23.88 -13.33
C SER A 477 18.60 24.50 -14.73
N PHE A 478 18.73 25.83 -14.81
CA PHE A 478 18.63 26.57 -16.07
C PHE A 478 20.01 26.90 -16.66
N VAL A 479 20.16 26.69 -17.97
CA VAL A 479 21.30 27.14 -18.77
C VAL A 479 20.77 28.00 -19.90
N LYS A 480 21.20 29.27 -19.97
CA LYS A 480 20.66 30.27 -20.91
C LYS A 480 19.13 30.34 -20.89
N GLY A 481 18.54 30.26 -19.70
CA GLY A 481 17.10 30.32 -19.52
C GLY A 481 16.32 29.08 -19.95
N VAL A 482 16.98 27.97 -20.30
CA VAL A 482 16.31 26.68 -20.60
C VAL A 482 16.68 25.66 -19.55
N ALA A 483 15.71 24.89 -19.07
CA ALA A 483 15.91 23.77 -18.17
C ALA A 483 15.33 22.47 -18.74
N ASN A 484 16.10 21.40 -18.63
CA ASN A 484 15.67 20.04 -18.95
C ASN A 484 14.96 19.40 -17.74
N PRO A 485 14.20 18.32 -17.95
CA PRO A 485 13.74 17.45 -16.87
C PRO A 485 14.91 16.99 -16.01
N GLU A 486 14.62 16.61 -14.77
CA GLU A 486 15.63 16.08 -13.85
C GLU A 486 15.70 14.53 -13.91
N VAL A 487 14.64 13.91 -14.41
CA VAL A 487 14.57 12.49 -14.73
C VAL A 487 14.79 12.26 -16.23
N GLU A 488 15.53 11.21 -16.57
CA GLU A 488 15.65 10.77 -17.96
C GLU A 488 14.34 10.11 -18.40
N LYS A 489 13.75 10.59 -19.49
CA LYS A 489 12.50 10.00 -20.02
C LYS A 489 12.77 8.59 -20.53
N TYR A 490 11.78 7.71 -20.38
CA TYR A 490 11.85 6.29 -20.81
C TYR A 490 12.96 5.49 -20.09
N SER A 491 13.32 5.90 -18.87
CA SER A 491 14.33 5.22 -18.06
C SER A 491 13.72 4.53 -16.84
N GLY A 492 14.21 3.34 -16.49
CA GLY A 492 13.60 2.55 -15.42
C GLY A 492 12.28 1.88 -15.84
N ASP A 493 11.66 1.16 -14.90
CA ASP A 493 10.50 0.32 -15.16
C ASP A 493 9.21 0.95 -14.59
N ILE A 494 8.17 1.09 -15.41
CA ILE A 494 6.83 1.47 -14.90
C ILE A 494 6.13 0.23 -14.36
N ILE A 495 6.00 0.15 -13.03
CA ILE A 495 5.51 -1.05 -12.35
C ILE A 495 4.07 -0.95 -11.86
N TYR A 496 3.48 0.26 -11.90
CA TYR A 496 2.09 0.49 -11.51
C TYR A 496 1.57 1.77 -12.16
N VAL A 497 0.32 1.73 -12.60
CA VAL A 497 -0.42 2.87 -13.17
C VAL A 497 -1.85 2.82 -12.67
N ASP A 498 -2.36 3.97 -12.26
CA ASP A 498 -3.75 4.18 -11.87
C ASP A 498 -4.29 5.43 -12.56
N ASN A 499 -5.30 5.22 -13.41
CA ASN A 499 -6.07 6.28 -14.04
C ASN A 499 -7.21 6.68 -13.11
N ARG A 500 -7.32 7.98 -12.85
CA ARG A 500 -8.32 8.53 -11.93
C ARG A 500 -8.91 9.82 -12.45
N ALA A 501 -9.96 10.27 -11.76
CA ALA A 501 -10.55 11.57 -12.00
C ALA A 501 -9.50 12.68 -11.88
N ALA A 502 -9.63 13.75 -12.68
CA ALA A 502 -8.70 14.86 -12.67
C ALA A 502 -8.68 15.57 -11.31
N VAL A 503 -7.48 15.83 -10.80
CA VAL A 503 -7.26 16.56 -9.54
C VAL A 503 -6.43 17.81 -9.83
N THR A 504 -7.04 18.98 -9.67
CA THR A 504 -6.36 20.27 -9.81
C THR A 504 -5.58 20.60 -8.54
N ARG A 505 -4.27 20.87 -8.68
CA ARG A 505 -3.41 21.19 -7.53
C ARG A 505 -3.46 22.67 -7.16
N SER A 506 -3.53 22.94 -5.86
CA SER A 506 -3.44 24.29 -5.30
C SER A 506 -2.18 24.45 -4.46
N SER A 507 -1.63 25.66 -4.36
CA SER A 507 -0.44 25.94 -3.54
C SER A 507 -0.66 25.72 -2.05
N GLN A 508 -1.91 25.84 -1.58
CA GLN A 508 -2.30 25.65 -0.18
C GLN A 508 -2.71 24.20 0.14
N GLN A 509 -2.79 23.34 -0.86
CA GLN A 509 -3.26 21.97 -0.70
C GLN A 509 -2.07 21.01 -0.59
N LYS A 510 -2.24 20.00 0.29
CA LYS A 510 -1.40 18.81 0.32
C LYS A 510 -2.21 17.66 -0.26
N GLU A 511 -1.61 16.90 -1.14
CA GLU A 511 -2.25 15.72 -1.73
C GLU A 511 -1.60 14.45 -1.20
N ASP A 512 -2.39 13.57 -0.58
CA ASP A 512 -1.94 12.28 -0.09
C ASP A 512 -2.36 11.19 -1.08
N ILE A 513 -1.39 10.53 -1.71
CA ILE A 513 -1.60 9.41 -2.62
C ILE A 513 -1.33 8.12 -1.85
N LYS A 514 -2.34 7.25 -1.79
CA LYS A 514 -2.25 5.91 -1.23
C LYS A 514 -2.44 4.89 -2.36
N ILE A 515 -1.46 4.01 -2.55
CA ILE A 515 -1.50 2.92 -3.54
C ILE A 515 -1.47 1.60 -2.77
N VAL A 516 -2.39 0.69 -3.07
CA VAL A 516 -2.41 -0.65 -2.48
C VAL A 516 -2.08 -1.67 -3.57
N LEU A 517 -1.05 -2.47 -3.33
CA LEU A 517 -0.66 -3.59 -4.18
C LEU A 517 -0.95 -4.90 -3.47
N GLU A 518 -1.50 -5.87 -4.21
CA GLU A 518 -1.75 -7.23 -3.75
C GLU A 518 -0.88 -8.20 -4.57
N PHE A 519 -0.20 -9.11 -3.88
CA PHE A 519 0.69 -10.12 -4.47
C PHE A 519 0.05 -11.50 -4.48
#